data_AF-A0AAW1RNZ9-F1
#
_entry.id   AF-A0AAW1RNZ9-F1
#
_cell.length_a   1.000
_cell.length_b   1.000
_cell.length_c   1.000
_cell.angle_alpha   90.00
_cell.angle_beta   90.00
_cell.angle_gamma   90.00
#
_symmetry.space_group_name_H-M   'P 1'
#
loop_
_entity.id
_entity.type
_entity.pdbx_description
1 polymer ?
#
loop_
_entity_poly.entity_id
_entity_poly.type
_entity_poly.pdbx_seq_one_letter_code
_entity_poly.pdbx_strand_id
1 'polypeptide(L)'
;MGDMRMLPPFSEINANVPFNVLVMPGKYSVKVAAEKSVADALQTNVTDGLLTLTTNASFASSQPIKVTVMLPAGNLTSANVIGSFDLVIGSGFRAKNISVTSMGAATVSATNITASSCVVSARGTSWAAINGTCDTADVSASGASSAYVGSVKTSATANAGGTSEISVVASSPDVQITAALLGVSSVTYNQGQCTGDNSFLSSCDQGPVKTPPLKDTWTCGIKVAGTSQRGFWTSDGAIIKKSSGKLVRDGNGVTIISPQACEAAAPAPTMAMGHARSANAHLP
;
A
#
# COMPACT_ATOMS: atom_id res chain seq x y z
N MET A 1 25.55 0.77 -9.63
CA MET A 1 24.53 1.25 -10.59
C MET A 1 23.32 0.33 -10.48
N GLY A 2 22.09 0.85 -10.49
CA GLY A 2 20.89 0.02 -10.39
C GLY A 2 20.53 -0.66 -11.71
N ASP A 3 19.97 -1.86 -11.63
CA ASP A 3 19.39 -2.58 -12.77
C ASP A 3 18.03 -1.94 -13.12
N MET A 4 17.74 -1.73 -14.40
CA MET A 4 16.48 -1.17 -14.88
C MET A 4 15.85 -2.10 -15.91
N ARG A 5 14.64 -2.56 -15.60
CA ARG A 5 13.88 -3.50 -16.42
C ARG A 5 12.71 -2.78 -17.04
N MET A 6 12.67 -2.71 -18.36
CA MET A 6 11.48 -2.24 -19.09
C MET A 6 10.44 -3.34 -19.10
N LEU A 7 9.17 -2.97 -18.88
CA LEU A 7 8.08 -3.94 -18.78
C LEU A 7 6.97 -3.63 -19.80
N PRO A 8 6.16 -4.64 -20.17
CA PRO A 8 4.87 -4.39 -20.82
C PRO A 8 3.98 -3.48 -19.95
N PRO A 9 2.95 -2.84 -20.53
CA PRO A 9 2.00 -2.04 -19.77
C PRO A 9 1.30 -2.83 -18.65
N PHE A 10 1.14 -2.19 -17.49
CA PHE A 10 0.39 -2.71 -16.35
C PHE A 10 -0.32 -1.57 -15.61
N SER A 11 -1.44 -1.88 -14.97
CA SER A 11 -2.20 -0.93 -14.14
C SER A 11 -2.28 -1.37 -12.68
N GLU A 12 -2.01 -2.65 -12.44
CA GLU A 12 -2.11 -3.27 -11.13
C GLU A 12 -0.74 -3.76 -10.67
N ILE A 13 -0.49 -3.68 -9.36
CA ILE A 13 0.75 -4.12 -8.73
C ILE A 13 0.42 -5.08 -7.61
N ASN A 14 1.09 -6.23 -7.60
CA ASN A 14 1.08 -7.19 -6.49
C ASN A 14 2.51 -7.44 -6.02
N ALA A 15 2.86 -6.87 -4.86
CA ALA A 15 4.17 -7.01 -4.25
C ALA A 15 4.17 -8.15 -3.24
N ASN A 16 4.78 -9.27 -3.63
CA ASN A 16 4.98 -10.45 -2.79
C ASN A 16 6.49 -10.70 -2.59
N VAL A 17 7.17 -9.66 -2.10
CA VAL A 17 8.62 -9.62 -1.91
C VAL A 17 8.97 -9.31 -0.46
N PRO A 18 10.13 -9.77 0.03
CA PRO A 18 10.52 -9.59 1.41
C PRO A 18 11.28 -8.28 1.64
N PHE A 19 10.83 -7.20 1.02
CA PHE A 19 11.44 -5.87 1.17
C PHE A 19 10.46 -4.80 0.71
N ASN A 20 10.75 -3.55 1.08
CA ASN A 20 9.88 -2.42 0.78
C ASN A 20 9.94 -2.05 -0.70
N VAL A 21 8.80 -1.63 -1.25
CA VAL A 21 8.64 -1.25 -2.67
C VAL A 21 8.10 0.17 -2.76
N LEU A 22 8.72 0.99 -3.61
CA LEU A 22 8.23 2.33 -3.94
C LEU A 22 7.56 2.31 -5.32
N VAL A 23 6.40 2.93 -5.46
CA VAL A 23 5.68 3.10 -6.73
C VAL A 23 5.65 4.59 -7.08
N MET A 24 6.12 4.94 -8.29
CA MET A 24 6.24 6.32 -8.74
C MET A 24 5.67 6.50 -10.16
N PRO A 25 5.18 7.70 -10.52
CA PRO A 25 4.88 8.01 -11.91
C PRO A 25 6.12 7.89 -12.80
N GLY A 26 5.97 7.33 -14.00
CA GLY A 26 7.06 7.18 -14.97
C GLY A 26 6.72 6.29 -16.16
N LYS A 27 7.75 5.72 -16.80
CA LYS A 27 7.59 4.69 -17.84
C LYS A 27 7.46 3.32 -17.18
N TYR A 28 6.70 2.41 -17.80
CA TYR A 28 6.54 1.02 -17.35
C TYR A 28 7.89 0.34 -17.14
N SER A 29 8.33 0.26 -15.89
CA SER A 29 9.63 -0.28 -15.54
C SER A 29 9.75 -0.61 -14.06
N VAL A 30 10.75 -1.43 -13.75
CA VAL A 30 11.20 -1.71 -12.39
C VAL A 30 12.69 -1.37 -12.31
N LYS A 31 13.05 -0.49 -11.38
CA LYS A 31 14.43 -0.14 -11.05
C LYS A 31 14.83 -0.82 -9.74
N VAL A 32 15.97 -1.50 -9.76
CA VAL A 32 16.49 -2.27 -8.62
C VAL A 32 17.89 -1.76 -8.29
N ALA A 33 18.04 -1.12 -7.13
CA ALA A 33 19.34 -0.79 -6.58
C ALA A 33 19.55 -1.59 -5.28
N ALA A 34 20.24 -2.71 -5.42
CA ALA A 34 20.54 -3.66 -4.35
C ALA A 34 21.82 -4.45 -4.70
N GLU A 35 22.25 -5.35 -3.83
CA GLU A 35 23.28 -6.35 -4.15
C GLU A 35 22.82 -7.27 -5.29
N LYS A 36 23.78 -7.80 -6.06
CA LYS A 36 23.49 -8.64 -7.24
C LYS A 36 22.64 -9.88 -6.90
N SER A 37 22.89 -10.50 -5.74
CA SER A 37 22.12 -11.64 -5.24
C SER A 37 20.62 -11.33 -5.13
N VAL A 38 20.28 -10.14 -4.61
CA VAL A 38 18.90 -9.64 -4.50
C VAL A 38 18.31 -9.38 -5.88
N ALA A 39 19.07 -8.69 -6.74
CA ALA A 39 18.61 -8.35 -8.08
C ALA A 39 18.33 -9.60 -8.93
N ASP A 40 19.20 -10.61 -8.88
CA ASP A 40 19.05 -11.87 -9.60
C ASP A 40 17.89 -12.72 -9.04
N ALA A 41 17.62 -12.63 -7.73
CA ALA A 41 16.52 -13.34 -7.08
C ALA A 41 15.14 -12.70 -7.32
N LEU A 42 15.08 -11.39 -7.59
CA LEU A 42 13.83 -10.66 -7.83
C LEU A 42 13.25 -11.02 -9.20
N GLN A 43 12.02 -11.53 -9.22
CA GLN A 43 11.23 -11.77 -10.42
C GLN A 43 10.19 -10.67 -10.62
N THR A 44 10.03 -10.27 -11.88
CA THR A 44 9.06 -9.29 -12.36
C THR A 44 8.26 -9.93 -13.48
N ASN A 45 6.97 -10.19 -13.27
CA ASN A 45 6.10 -10.77 -14.30
C ASN A 45 4.89 -9.87 -14.55
N VAL A 46 4.58 -9.57 -15.81
CA VAL A 46 3.37 -8.84 -16.19
C VAL A 46 2.45 -9.80 -16.94
N THR A 47 1.25 -10.03 -16.41
CA THR A 47 0.23 -10.87 -17.02
C THR A 47 -1.12 -10.18 -16.86
N ASP A 48 -1.86 -10.01 -17.95
CA ASP A 48 -3.17 -9.36 -17.98
C ASP A 48 -3.22 -7.97 -17.30
N GLY A 49 -2.15 -7.19 -17.44
CA GLY A 49 -2.06 -5.84 -16.85
C GLY A 49 -1.71 -5.83 -15.35
N LEU A 50 -1.44 -6.99 -14.75
CA LEU A 50 -0.95 -7.13 -13.37
C LEU A 50 0.56 -7.36 -13.34
N LEU A 51 1.30 -6.43 -12.74
CA LEU A 51 2.70 -6.64 -12.35
C LEU A 51 2.75 -7.42 -11.03
N THR A 52 3.36 -8.60 -11.06
CA THR A 52 3.67 -9.40 -9.88
C THR A 52 5.16 -9.34 -9.58
N LEU A 53 5.52 -8.96 -8.35
CA LEU A 53 6.88 -9.00 -7.82
C LEU A 53 7.01 -10.18 -6.85
N THR A 54 8.00 -11.05 -7.08
CA THR A 54 8.30 -12.22 -6.23
C THR A 54 9.81 -12.46 -6.13
N THR A 55 10.23 -13.42 -5.32
CA THR A 55 11.63 -13.86 -5.25
C THR A 55 11.73 -15.37 -5.47
N ASN A 56 12.58 -15.82 -6.38
CA ASN A 56 12.73 -17.24 -6.73
C ASN A 56 13.99 -17.90 -6.17
N ALA A 57 14.80 -17.18 -5.41
CA ALA A 57 16.03 -17.66 -4.85
C ALA A 57 16.27 -17.07 -3.46
N SER A 58 17.08 -17.77 -2.68
CA SER A 58 17.61 -17.26 -1.41
C SER A 58 18.64 -16.18 -1.66
N PHE A 59 18.68 -15.17 -0.79
CA PHE A 59 19.67 -14.12 -0.84
C PHE A 59 19.95 -13.57 0.55
N ALA A 60 21.08 -12.91 0.70
CA ALA A 60 21.34 -12.00 1.80
C ALA A 60 21.72 -10.65 1.21
N SER A 61 21.40 -9.58 1.93
CA SER A 61 21.83 -8.22 1.59
C SER A 61 22.28 -7.50 2.84
N SER A 62 23.52 -7.04 2.82
CA SER A 62 24.04 -6.08 3.81
C SER A 62 23.69 -4.64 3.45
N GLN A 63 23.49 -4.38 2.15
CA GLN A 63 23.13 -3.07 1.61
C GLN A 63 21.61 -2.83 1.58
N PRO A 64 21.17 -1.56 1.53
CA PRO A 64 19.78 -1.20 1.26
C PRO A 64 19.26 -1.82 -0.04
N ILE A 65 18.05 -2.36 0.00
CA ILE A 65 17.31 -2.87 -1.15
C ILE A 65 16.31 -1.80 -1.59
N LYS A 66 16.59 -1.14 -2.71
CA LYS A 66 15.74 -0.09 -3.28
C LYS A 66 15.07 -0.59 -4.54
N VAL A 67 13.80 -0.96 -4.44
CA VAL A 67 12.98 -1.37 -5.59
C VAL A 67 11.94 -0.29 -5.88
N THR A 68 12.02 0.29 -7.08
CA THR A 68 11.09 1.31 -7.57
C THR A 68 10.34 0.82 -8.79
N VAL A 69 9.03 0.71 -8.68
CA VAL A 69 8.10 0.43 -9.77
C VAL A 69 7.64 1.76 -10.38
N MET A 70 7.65 1.86 -11.71
CA MET A 70 7.22 3.05 -12.43
C MET A 70 6.15 2.72 -13.47
N LEU A 71 5.14 3.57 -13.56
CA LEU A 71 4.04 3.51 -14.54
C LEU A 71 3.42 4.90 -14.76
N PRO A 72 2.68 5.15 -15.86
CA PRO A 72 2.08 6.46 -16.10
C PRO A 72 1.13 6.88 -14.97
N ALA A 73 1.13 8.17 -14.65
CA ALA A 73 0.34 8.76 -13.54
C ALA A 73 -1.16 8.47 -13.62
N GLY A 74 -1.70 8.25 -14.82
CA GLY A 74 -3.11 7.96 -15.08
C GLY A 74 -3.51 6.49 -15.00
N ASN A 75 -2.53 5.59 -14.84
CA ASN A 75 -2.73 4.16 -15.12
C ASN A 75 -2.73 3.27 -13.88
N LEU A 76 -2.35 3.79 -12.71
CA LEU A 76 -2.39 3.00 -11.47
C LEU A 76 -3.84 2.80 -11.01
N THR A 77 -4.31 1.55 -10.99
CA THR A 77 -5.66 1.17 -10.55
C THR A 77 -5.66 0.33 -9.28
N SER A 78 -4.61 -0.47 -9.03
CA SER A 78 -4.51 -1.29 -7.82
C SER A 78 -3.07 -1.45 -7.35
N ALA A 79 -2.87 -1.45 -6.03
CA ALA A 79 -1.60 -1.81 -5.41
C ALA A 79 -1.84 -2.70 -4.18
N ASN A 80 -1.29 -3.90 -4.23
CA ASN A 80 -1.49 -4.93 -3.23
C ASN A 80 -0.14 -5.35 -2.64
N VAL A 81 -0.08 -5.49 -1.32
CA VAL A 81 1.10 -5.99 -0.61
C VAL A 81 0.70 -7.10 0.34
N ILE A 82 1.52 -8.14 0.37
CA ILE A 82 1.31 -9.32 1.21
C ILE A 82 2.61 -9.62 1.94
N GLY A 83 2.56 -9.67 3.27
CA GLY A 83 3.71 -10.09 4.06
C GLY A 83 3.93 -9.23 5.30
N SER A 84 5.18 -8.83 5.52
CA SER A 84 5.61 -8.00 6.65
C SER A 84 6.41 -6.77 6.19
N PHE A 85 6.14 -6.31 4.96
CA PHE A 85 6.91 -5.28 4.27
C PHE A 85 6.00 -4.19 3.73
N ASP A 86 6.57 -3.02 3.46
CA ASP A 86 5.80 -1.84 3.11
C ASP A 86 5.77 -1.61 1.59
N LEU A 87 4.60 -1.27 1.06
CA LEU A 87 4.43 -0.72 -0.28
C LEU A 87 4.05 0.76 -0.15
N VAL A 88 4.88 1.63 -0.70
CA VAL A 88 4.67 3.08 -0.71
C VAL A 88 4.35 3.53 -2.12
N ILE A 89 3.23 4.21 -2.30
CA ILE A 89 2.84 4.87 -3.54
C ILE A 89 3.11 6.36 -3.36
N GLY A 90 4.10 6.85 -4.10
CA GLY A 90 4.48 8.25 -4.06
C GLY A 90 3.44 9.16 -4.71
N SER A 91 3.73 10.46 -4.69
CA SER A 91 2.86 11.50 -5.20
C SER A 91 2.75 11.54 -6.72
N GLY A 92 1.67 12.17 -7.20
CA GLY A 92 1.50 12.52 -8.60
C GLY A 92 0.61 11.59 -9.43
N PHE A 93 0.00 10.57 -8.81
CA PHE A 93 -1.01 9.76 -9.49
C PHE A 93 -2.38 10.43 -9.52
N ARG A 94 -3.07 10.25 -10.66
CA ARG A 94 -4.47 10.66 -10.86
C ARG A 94 -5.23 9.48 -11.47
N ALA A 95 -6.10 8.86 -10.69
CA ALA A 95 -6.80 7.65 -11.13
C ALA A 95 -8.30 7.90 -11.20
N LYS A 96 -9.02 7.19 -12.08
CA LYS A 96 -10.49 7.14 -11.96
C LYS A 96 -10.87 6.35 -10.71
N ASN A 97 -10.30 5.16 -10.58
CA ASN A 97 -10.48 4.28 -9.44
C ASN A 97 -9.09 3.82 -8.97
N ILE A 98 -8.85 3.84 -7.67
CA ILE A 98 -7.63 3.27 -7.06
C ILE A 98 -8.02 2.36 -5.91
N SER A 99 -7.39 1.19 -5.86
CA SER A 99 -7.50 0.22 -4.76
C SER A 99 -6.14 0.02 -4.11
N VAL A 100 -6.08 0.10 -2.78
CA VAL A 100 -4.90 -0.29 -2.01
C VAL A 100 -5.28 -1.38 -1.02
N THR A 101 -4.55 -2.49 -1.05
CA THR A 101 -4.80 -3.62 -0.16
C THR A 101 -3.53 -4.03 0.56
N SER A 102 -3.60 -4.13 1.88
CA SER A 102 -2.55 -4.74 2.70
C SER A 102 -3.05 -5.98 3.41
N MET A 103 -2.24 -7.05 3.37
CA MET A 103 -2.52 -8.32 4.04
C MET A 103 -1.29 -8.82 4.81
N GLY A 104 -1.54 -9.42 5.98
CA GLY A 104 -0.49 -9.90 6.87
C GLY A 104 -0.11 -8.83 7.89
N ALA A 105 1.19 -8.59 8.05
CA ALA A 105 1.78 -7.54 8.88
C ALA A 105 2.41 -6.41 8.04
N ALA A 106 1.89 -6.19 6.84
CA ALA A 106 2.38 -5.23 5.87
C ALA A 106 1.71 -3.85 6.00
N THR A 107 2.35 -2.82 5.46
CA THR A 107 1.75 -1.49 5.27
C THR A 107 1.60 -1.21 3.78
N VAL A 108 0.44 -0.73 3.35
CA VAL A 108 0.33 0.00 2.08
C VAL A 108 -0.03 1.45 2.35
N SER A 109 0.69 2.38 1.73
CA SER A 109 0.39 3.80 1.86
C SER A 109 0.49 4.51 0.51
N ALA A 110 -0.42 5.44 0.26
CA ALA A 110 -0.42 6.27 -0.92
C ALA A 110 -0.51 7.73 -0.54
N THR A 111 0.31 8.58 -1.16
CA THR A 111 0.45 9.99 -0.76
C THR A 111 0.14 10.91 -1.91
N ASN A 112 -0.64 11.96 -1.66
CA ASN A 112 -1.05 12.98 -2.63
C ASN A 112 -1.62 12.36 -3.93
N ILE A 113 -2.54 11.40 -3.76
CA ILE A 113 -3.31 10.78 -4.84
C ILE A 113 -4.60 11.59 -5.07
N THR A 114 -5.01 11.76 -6.31
CA THR A 114 -6.37 12.24 -6.64
C THR A 114 -7.11 11.13 -7.35
N ALA A 115 -8.29 10.74 -6.86
CA ALA A 115 -9.14 9.77 -7.54
C ALA A 115 -10.63 10.07 -7.42
N SER A 116 -11.44 9.55 -8.34
CA SER A 116 -12.90 9.60 -8.19
C SER A 116 -13.37 8.57 -7.17
N SER A 117 -12.90 7.33 -7.25
CA SER A 117 -13.20 6.29 -6.27
C SER A 117 -11.93 5.73 -5.63
N CYS A 118 -11.93 5.65 -4.30
CA CYS A 118 -10.85 5.04 -3.52
C CYS A 118 -11.37 3.79 -2.81
N VAL A 119 -10.62 2.69 -2.92
CA VAL A 119 -10.84 1.47 -2.15
C VAL A 119 -9.62 1.24 -1.25
N VAL A 120 -9.85 1.10 0.05
CA VAL A 120 -8.79 0.86 1.04
C VAL A 120 -9.14 -0.38 1.83
N SER A 121 -8.29 -1.41 1.79
CA SER A 121 -8.53 -2.67 2.50
C SER A 121 -7.32 -3.08 3.34
N ALA A 122 -7.50 -3.19 4.66
CA ALA A 122 -6.51 -3.73 5.58
C ALA A 122 -7.02 -5.05 6.19
N ARG A 123 -6.19 -6.11 6.16
CA ARG A 123 -6.54 -7.43 6.69
C ARG A 123 -5.41 -8.06 7.49
N GLY A 124 -5.73 -8.74 8.58
CA GLY A 124 -4.75 -9.38 9.45
C GLY A 124 -4.25 -8.41 10.52
N THR A 125 -2.95 -8.15 10.56
CA THR A 125 -2.29 -7.20 11.46
C THR A 125 -1.61 -6.09 10.65
N SER A 126 -2.36 -5.50 9.72
CA SER A 126 -1.82 -4.64 8.67
C SER A 126 -2.35 -3.21 8.75
N TRP A 127 -1.73 -2.34 7.97
CA TRP A 127 -2.17 -0.97 7.79
C TRP A 127 -2.37 -0.64 6.30
N ALA A 128 -3.45 0.05 5.96
CA ALA A 128 -3.68 0.55 4.60
C ALA A 128 -4.09 2.03 4.61
N ALA A 129 -3.47 2.86 3.78
CA ALA A 129 -3.75 4.30 3.77
C ALA A 129 -3.76 4.89 2.35
N ILE A 130 -4.77 5.71 2.07
CA ILE A 130 -4.72 6.69 0.97
C ILE A 130 -4.79 8.08 1.59
N ASN A 131 -3.65 8.77 1.63
CA ASN A 131 -3.57 10.19 1.94
C ASN A 131 -3.67 10.99 0.64
N GLY A 132 -4.87 11.44 0.32
CA GLY A 132 -5.16 12.10 -0.95
C GLY A 132 -6.54 12.72 -0.96
N THR A 133 -7.13 12.82 -2.14
CA THR A 133 -8.49 13.29 -2.36
C THR A 133 -9.27 12.26 -3.16
N CYS A 134 -10.43 11.87 -2.64
CA CYS A 134 -11.33 10.88 -3.23
C CYS A 134 -12.72 11.48 -3.35
N ASP A 135 -13.43 11.32 -4.48
CA ASP A 135 -14.83 11.76 -4.54
C ASP A 135 -15.71 10.83 -3.67
N THR A 136 -15.50 9.52 -3.78
CA THR A 136 -16.10 8.48 -2.93
C THR A 136 -15.05 7.52 -2.38
N ALA A 137 -15.34 6.89 -1.24
CA ALA A 137 -14.46 5.91 -0.62
C ALA A 137 -15.20 4.65 -0.15
N ASP A 138 -14.58 3.49 -0.34
CA ASP A 138 -14.92 2.23 0.32
C ASP A 138 -13.71 1.78 1.14
N VAL A 139 -13.89 1.70 2.45
CA VAL A 139 -12.82 1.43 3.41
C VAL A 139 -13.19 0.21 4.22
N SER A 140 -12.30 -0.78 4.27
CA SER A 140 -12.49 -1.99 5.05
C SER A 140 -11.27 -2.33 5.89
N ALA A 141 -11.52 -2.76 7.12
CA ALA A 141 -10.49 -3.21 8.05
C ALA A 141 -10.98 -4.48 8.77
N SER A 142 -10.13 -5.50 8.87
CA SER A 142 -10.46 -6.76 9.56
C SER A 142 -9.26 -7.39 10.25
N GLY A 143 -9.51 -8.09 11.37
CA GLY A 143 -8.45 -8.60 12.23
C GLY A 143 -8.02 -7.54 13.23
N ALA A 144 -6.72 -7.37 13.45
CA ALA A 144 -6.14 -6.27 14.22
C ALA A 144 -5.45 -5.28 13.28
N SER A 145 -6.25 -4.65 12.42
CA SER A 145 -5.75 -3.80 11.33
C SER A 145 -6.36 -2.41 11.37
N SER A 146 -5.73 -1.50 10.65
CA SER A 146 -6.21 -0.12 10.53
C SER A 146 -6.22 0.35 9.09
N ALA A 147 -7.23 1.14 8.75
CA ALA A 147 -7.39 1.73 7.43
C ALA A 147 -7.61 3.24 7.50
N TYR A 148 -7.08 3.98 6.54
CA TYR A 148 -7.15 5.43 6.46
C TYR A 148 -7.50 5.91 5.06
N VAL A 149 -8.42 6.86 4.95
CA VAL A 149 -8.69 7.61 3.71
C VAL A 149 -8.77 9.11 3.95
N GLY A 150 -8.05 9.86 3.13
CA GLY A 150 -7.98 11.32 3.16
C GLY A 150 -9.01 12.01 2.26
N SER A 151 -9.46 13.19 2.69
CA SER A 151 -10.27 14.18 1.95
C SER A 151 -11.35 13.58 1.02
N VAL A 152 -12.30 12.84 1.59
CA VAL A 152 -13.47 12.28 0.89
C VAL A 152 -14.50 13.37 0.63
N LYS A 153 -14.98 13.52 -0.62
CA LYS A 153 -15.87 14.64 -0.99
C LYS A 153 -17.36 14.39 -0.89
N THR A 154 -17.80 13.16 -1.16
CA THR A 154 -19.23 12.86 -1.33
C THR A 154 -19.69 11.86 -0.29
N SER A 155 -19.11 10.67 -0.30
CA SER A 155 -19.53 9.59 0.60
C SER A 155 -18.41 8.60 0.88
N ALA A 156 -18.43 8.03 2.08
CA ALA A 156 -17.57 6.92 2.49
C ALA A 156 -18.43 5.76 3.00
N THR A 157 -18.09 4.54 2.59
CA THR A 157 -18.54 3.32 3.27
C THR A 157 -17.39 2.76 4.08
N ALA A 158 -17.62 2.43 5.35
CA ALA A 158 -16.62 1.95 6.28
C ALA A 158 -17.07 0.60 6.87
N ASN A 159 -16.33 -0.46 6.58
CA ASN A 159 -16.61 -1.82 7.02
C ASN A 159 -15.51 -2.29 7.98
N ALA A 160 -15.77 -2.27 9.29
CA ALA A 160 -14.78 -2.63 10.30
C ALA A 160 -15.17 -3.94 11.00
N GLY A 161 -14.21 -4.85 11.17
CA GLY A 161 -14.40 -6.15 11.80
C GLY A 161 -13.25 -6.53 12.74
N GLY A 162 -13.53 -7.28 13.80
CA GLY A 162 -12.49 -7.81 14.71
C GLY A 162 -12.06 -6.80 15.76
N THR A 163 -10.79 -6.40 15.75
CA THR A 163 -10.18 -5.35 16.60
C THR A 163 -9.57 -4.27 15.71
N SER A 164 -10.40 -3.61 14.89
CA SER A 164 -9.94 -2.74 13.81
C SER A 164 -10.35 -1.28 13.98
N GLU A 165 -9.57 -0.39 13.36
CA GLU A 165 -9.79 1.06 13.38
C GLU A 165 -9.83 1.60 11.95
N ILE A 166 -10.87 2.34 11.62
CA ILE A 166 -11.00 3.05 10.35
C ILE A 166 -10.97 4.56 10.62
N SER A 167 -10.18 5.28 9.85
CA SER A 167 -10.05 6.73 9.90
C SER A 167 -10.48 7.36 8.58
N VAL A 168 -11.46 8.27 8.63
CA VAL A 168 -12.00 8.97 7.46
C VAL A 168 -11.84 10.48 7.64
N VAL A 169 -11.13 11.13 6.71
CA VAL A 169 -11.10 12.59 6.64
C VAL A 169 -12.09 13.04 5.58
N ALA A 170 -13.22 13.61 5.98
CA ALA A 170 -14.20 14.22 5.08
C ALA A 170 -13.78 15.64 4.69
N SER A 171 -14.06 16.06 3.45
CA SER A 171 -13.73 17.40 2.97
C SER A 171 -14.74 18.48 3.36
N SER A 172 -15.97 18.10 3.73
CA SER A 172 -17.01 19.02 4.22
C SER A 172 -17.94 18.33 5.25
N PRO A 173 -18.76 19.09 5.99
CA PRO A 173 -19.77 18.54 6.89
C PRO A 173 -20.91 17.75 6.21
N ASP A 174 -21.07 17.86 4.89
CA ASP A 174 -22.16 17.22 4.15
C ASP A 174 -21.84 15.77 3.71
N VAL A 175 -20.58 15.35 3.88
CA VAL A 175 -20.11 14.01 3.50
C VAL A 175 -20.85 12.95 4.29
N GLN A 176 -21.42 11.98 3.59
CA GLN A 176 -22.16 10.87 4.19
C GLN A 176 -21.21 9.70 4.46
N ILE A 177 -21.14 9.26 5.71
CA ILE A 177 -20.31 8.13 6.14
C ILE A 177 -21.25 7.02 6.59
N THR A 178 -21.25 5.89 5.90
CA THR A 178 -22.01 4.70 6.31
C THR A 178 -21.06 3.70 6.93
N ALA A 179 -21.30 3.32 8.19
CA ALA A 179 -20.44 2.40 8.94
C ALA A 179 -21.17 1.08 9.23
N ALA A 180 -20.52 -0.03 8.90
CA ALA A 180 -20.90 -1.38 9.30
C ALA A 180 -19.79 -1.95 10.19
N LEU A 181 -20.10 -2.13 11.47
CA LEU A 181 -19.12 -2.43 12.52
C LEU A 181 -19.41 -3.80 13.16
N LEU A 182 -18.39 -4.64 13.27
CA LEU A 182 -18.48 -5.97 13.85
C LEU A 182 -17.33 -6.21 14.83
N GLY A 183 -17.65 -6.65 16.06
CA GLY A 183 -16.64 -6.90 17.09
C GLY A 183 -16.24 -5.63 17.83
N VAL A 184 -14.96 -5.50 18.17
CA VAL A 184 -14.36 -4.35 18.87
C VAL A 184 -13.75 -3.41 17.84
N SER A 185 -14.58 -2.63 17.16
CA SER A 185 -14.14 -1.85 16.00
C SER A 185 -14.64 -0.42 16.02
N SER A 186 -13.80 0.53 15.61
CA SER A 186 -14.17 1.95 15.59
C SER A 186 -13.98 2.57 14.21
N VAL A 187 -14.83 3.54 13.90
CA VAL A 187 -14.66 4.49 12.81
C VAL A 187 -14.50 5.87 13.44
N THR A 188 -13.37 6.53 13.19
CA THR A 188 -13.14 7.92 13.59
C THR A 188 -13.20 8.83 12.36
N TYR A 189 -13.90 9.95 12.47
CA TYR A 189 -14.00 10.94 11.40
C TYR A 189 -13.87 12.38 11.92
N ASN A 190 -13.34 13.29 11.10
CA ASN A 190 -13.13 14.68 11.52
C ASN A 190 -14.41 15.54 11.44
N GLN A 191 -15.22 15.30 10.42
CA GLN A 191 -16.48 15.98 10.12
C GLN A 191 -17.31 15.12 9.16
N GLY A 192 -18.55 15.53 8.88
CA GLY A 192 -19.49 14.75 8.07
C GLY A 192 -20.63 14.19 8.92
N GLN A 193 -21.43 13.33 8.32
CA GLN A 193 -22.57 12.67 8.96
C GLN A 193 -22.34 11.16 8.94
N CYS A 194 -22.10 10.56 10.10
CA CYS A 194 -21.96 9.12 10.21
C CYS A 194 -23.27 8.43 10.58
N THR A 195 -23.66 7.43 9.80
CA THR A 195 -24.76 6.51 10.08
C THR A 195 -24.18 5.10 10.23
N GLY A 196 -24.36 4.47 11.38
CA GLY A 196 -23.93 3.11 11.62
C GLY A 196 -24.38 2.58 12.97
N ASP A 197 -24.35 1.26 13.14
CA ASP A 197 -24.73 0.59 14.37
C ASP A 197 -23.67 0.85 15.46
N ASN A 198 -23.96 1.82 16.31
CA ASN A 198 -23.20 2.04 17.53
C ASN A 198 -23.63 1.00 18.58
N SER A 199 -22.66 0.29 19.15
CA SER A 199 -22.87 -0.65 20.25
C SER A 199 -21.82 -0.39 21.34
N PHE A 200 -21.90 -1.10 22.46
CA PHE A 200 -20.87 -0.98 23.50
C PHE A 200 -19.44 -1.30 22.99
N LEU A 201 -19.32 -2.11 21.94
CA LEU A 201 -18.03 -2.54 21.39
C LEU A 201 -17.70 -1.86 20.05
N SER A 202 -18.62 -1.09 19.47
CA SER A 202 -18.45 -0.48 18.16
C SER A 202 -18.92 0.96 18.15
N SER A 203 -18.11 1.87 17.62
CA SER A 203 -18.45 3.29 17.57
C SER A 203 -18.12 3.93 16.24
N CYS A 204 -18.95 4.89 15.83
CA CYS A 204 -18.63 5.86 14.81
C CYS A 204 -18.56 7.25 15.44
N ASP A 205 -17.35 7.69 15.80
CA ASP A 205 -17.11 8.88 16.60
C ASP A 205 -16.48 10.01 15.80
N GLN A 206 -17.02 11.22 15.98
CA GLN A 206 -16.39 12.42 15.46
C GLN A 206 -15.24 12.86 16.38
N GLY A 207 -14.06 13.10 15.82
CA GLY A 207 -12.88 13.49 16.59
C GLY A 207 -11.62 13.74 15.75
N PRO A 208 -10.48 14.01 16.41
CA PRO A 208 -9.21 14.17 15.72
C PRO A 208 -8.81 12.86 15.03
N VAL A 209 -8.72 12.90 13.71
CA VAL A 209 -8.30 11.74 12.91
C VAL A 209 -6.78 11.63 12.94
N LYS A 210 -6.27 10.47 13.38
CA LYS A 210 -4.83 10.18 13.36
C LYS A 210 -4.42 9.87 11.94
N THR A 211 -3.61 10.74 11.35
CA THR A 211 -2.96 10.43 10.07
C THR A 211 -1.79 9.48 10.35
N PRO A 212 -1.73 8.31 9.72
CA PRO A 212 -0.62 7.39 9.91
C PRO A 212 0.70 8.02 9.47
N PRO A 213 1.80 7.75 10.20
CA PRO A 213 3.12 8.13 9.73
C PRO A 213 3.42 7.35 8.45
N LEU A 214 3.76 8.07 7.38
CA LEU A 214 4.24 7.47 6.14
C LEU A 214 5.65 6.93 6.41
N LYS A 215 5.83 5.62 6.23
CA LYS A 215 7.14 4.96 6.37
C LYS A 215 7.79 4.84 5.00
N ASP A 216 8.49 5.89 4.64
CA ASP A 216 9.33 5.90 3.45
C ASP A 216 10.71 5.40 3.87
N THR A 217 10.87 4.11 4.16
CA THR A 217 12.18 3.54 4.51
C THR A 217 12.52 2.33 3.65
N TRP A 218 13.79 2.16 3.34
CA TRP A 218 14.30 1.01 2.61
C TRP A 218 14.67 -0.12 3.57
N THR A 219 14.47 -1.36 3.11
CA THR A 219 14.86 -2.57 3.81
C THR A 219 16.37 -2.79 3.68
N CYS A 220 17.03 -3.20 4.77
CA CYS A 220 18.42 -3.64 4.74
C CYS A 220 18.71 -4.70 5.79
N GLY A 221 19.92 -5.27 5.71
CA GLY A 221 20.37 -6.29 6.66
C GLY A 221 19.53 -7.55 6.65
N ILE A 222 18.99 -7.93 5.49
CA ILE A 222 18.05 -9.04 5.38
C ILE A 222 18.75 -10.30 4.89
N LYS A 223 18.37 -11.46 5.45
CA LYS A 223 18.66 -12.78 4.91
C LYS A 223 17.35 -13.52 4.65
N VAL A 224 17.20 -14.00 3.42
CA VAL A 224 16.04 -14.75 2.93
C VAL A 224 16.51 -16.13 2.49
N ALA A 225 15.96 -17.18 3.10
CA ALA A 225 16.19 -18.56 2.71
C ALA A 225 14.93 -19.16 2.03
N GLY A 226 15.07 -19.99 1.00
CA GLY A 226 13.95 -20.58 0.25
C GLY A 226 13.48 -19.79 -0.98
N THR A 227 12.31 -20.16 -1.51
CA THR A 227 11.67 -19.53 -2.69
C THR A 227 10.21 -19.19 -2.36
N SER A 228 9.70 -18.06 -2.85
CA SER A 228 8.33 -17.60 -2.57
C SER A 228 7.33 -18.07 -3.62
N GLN A 229 7.35 -19.35 -3.99
CA GLN A 229 6.55 -19.78 -5.14
C GLN A 229 5.05 -19.82 -4.87
N ARG A 230 4.59 -20.04 -3.63
CA ARG A 230 3.16 -20.00 -3.26
C ARG A 230 2.98 -19.80 -1.75
N GLY A 231 2.80 -18.57 -1.29
CA GLY A 231 2.34 -18.35 0.09
C GLY A 231 2.80 -17.04 0.72
N PHE A 232 1.94 -16.54 1.59
CA PHE A 232 2.14 -15.38 2.45
C PHE A 232 3.51 -15.40 3.14
N TRP A 233 4.22 -14.27 3.10
CA TRP A 233 5.35 -14.04 4.00
C TRP A 233 4.80 -13.86 5.42
N THR A 234 5.30 -14.63 6.37
CA THR A 234 5.11 -14.34 7.79
C THR A 234 6.46 -13.98 8.38
N SER A 235 6.49 -13.07 9.34
CA SER A 235 7.70 -12.73 10.10
C SER A 235 8.32 -13.95 10.80
N ASP A 236 7.53 -15.01 10.99
CA ASP A 236 7.94 -16.25 11.66
C ASP A 236 8.41 -17.35 10.67
N GLY A 237 8.50 -17.03 9.38
CA GLY A 237 8.92 -17.95 8.31
C GLY A 237 8.01 -19.17 8.09
N ALA A 238 6.83 -19.17 8.68
CA ALA A 238 5.83 -20.22 8.49
C ALA A 238 4.90 -19.87 7.33
N ILE A 239 5.00 -20.61 6.22
CA ILE A 239 3.93 -20.67 5.22
C ILE A 239 2.85 -21.60 5.78
N ILE A 240 1.70 -21.05 6.18
CA ILE A 240 0.57 -21.86 6.63
C ILE A 240 -0.19 -22.36 5.38
N LYS A 241 0.05 -23.60 4.96
CA LYS A 241 -0.86 -24.31 4.04
C LYS A 241 -1.96 -24.97 4.86
N LYS A 242 -3.22 -24.67 4.54
CA LYS A 242 -4.38 -25.42 5.04
C LYS A 242 -4.62 -26.59 4.08
N SER A 243 -4.15 -27.78 4.44
CA SER A 243 -4.48 -29.04 3.78
C SER A 243 -5.17 -29.92 4.82
N SER A 244 -6.41 -30.34 4.54
CA SER A 244 -7.14 -31.37 5.30
C SER A 244 -7.19 -31.21 6.84
N GLY A 245 -7.49 -29.99 7.34
CA GLY A 245 -7.77 -29.77 8.76
C GLY A 245 -6.58 -29.92 9.72
N LYS A 246 -5.35 -30.06 9.21
CA LYS A 246 -4.13 -30.14 10.02
C LYS A 246 -3.14 -29.07 9.58
N LEU A 247 -2.64 -28.28 10.52
CA LEU A 247 -1.54 -27.33 10.28
C LEU A 247 -0.26 -28.15 10.09
N VAL A 248 0.31 -28.14 8.89
CA VAL A 248 1.59 -28.80 8.59
C VAL A 248 2.65 -27.71 8.39
N ARG A 249 3.70 -27.72 9.23
CA ARG A 249 4.94 -26.99 8.97
C ARG A 249 5.70 -27.75 7.89
N ASP A 250 5.65 -27.26 6.65
CA ASP A 250 6.45 -27.81 5.56
C ASP A 250 7.88 -27.23 5.67
N GLY A 251 8.91 -28.07 5.66
CA GLY A 251 10.31 -27.73 5.95
C GLY A 251 10.99 -26.81 4.93
N ASN A 252 10.26 -26.32 3.93
CA ASN A 252 10.69 -25.32 2.94
C ASN A 252 10.30 -23.89 3.36
N GLY A 253 10.08 -23.67 4.66
CA GLY A 253 9.75 -22.37 5.23
C GLY A 253 10.83 -21.33 4.92
N VAL A 254 10.39 -20.13 4.57
CA VAL A 254 11.30 -19.03 4.31
C VAL A 254 11.63 -18.34 5.62
N THR A 255 12.83 -18.58 6.16
CA THR A 255 13.28 -17.83 7.34
C THR A 255 13.76 -16.45 6.92
N ILE A 256 13.08 -15.41 7.39
CA ILE A 256 13.60 -14.04 7.37
C ILE A 256 14.30 -13.81 8.70
N ILE A 257 15.60 -13.54 8.66
CA ILE A 257 16.33 -13.07 9.85
C ILE A 257 16.24 -11.54 9.85
N SER A 258 15.69 -10.99 10.95
CA SER A 258 15.12 -9.64 11.11
C SER A 258 15.64 -8.57 10.15
N PRO A 259 14.80 -8.05 9.24
CA PRO A 259 15.13 -6.87 8.47
C PRO A 259 15.15 -5.64 9.38
N GLN A 260 16.10 -4.74 9.15
CA GLN A 260 16.12 -3.43 9.80
C GLN A 260 15.79 -2.35 8.76
N ALA A 261 15.04 -1.32 9.14
CA ALA A 261 14.96 -0.10 8.35
C ALA A 261 16.22 0.73 8.62
N CYS A 262 16.94 1.16 7.58
CA CYS A 262 18.20 1.91 7.76
C CYS A 262 18.36 3.17 6.92
N GLU A 263 17.52 3.39 5.92
CA GLU A 263 17.61 4.59 5.09
C GLU A 263 16.20 5.06 4.72
N ALA A 264 15.93 6.35 4.83
CA ALA A 264 14.70 6.91 4.29
C ALA A 264 14.71 6.82 2.75
N ALA A 265 13.57 6.53 2.14
CA ALA A 265 13.41 6.73 0.72
C ALA A 265 13.52 8.22 0.43
N ALA A 266 14.30 8.56 -0.61
CA ALA A 266 14.41 9.95 -1.02
C ALA A 266 13.00 10.49 -1.31
N PRO A 267 12.64 11.68 -0.81
CA PRO A 267 11.34 12.25 -1.07
C PRO A 267 11.14 12.34 -2.59
N ALA A 268 9.93 12.01 -3.04
CA ALA A 268 9.54 12.21 -4.43
C ALA A 268 9.91 13.65 -4.85
N PRO A 269 10.57 13.85 -6.00
CA PRO A 269 10.88 15.19 -6.46
C PRO A 269 9.57 15.99 -6.55
N THR A 270 9.47 17.05 -5.76
CA THR A 270 8.34 17.96 -5.83
C THR A 270 8.31 18.52 -7.24
N MET A 271 7.36 18.07 -8.06
CA MET A 271 7.15 18.63 -9.39
C MET A 271 6.72 20.08 -9.18
N ALA A 272 7.67 21.00 -9.31
CA ALA A 272 7.40 22.43 -9.31
C ALA A 272 6.39 22.68 -10.43
N MET A 273 5.14 23.04 -10.07
CA MET A 273 4.18 23.52 -11.04
C MET A 273 4.75 24.81 -11.63
N GLY A 274 5.35 24.71 -12.82
CA GLY A 274 5.75 25.85 -13.61
C GLY A 274 4.51 26.67 -13.93
N HIS A 275 4.30 27.77 -13.21
CA HIS A 275 3.39 28.82 -13.64
C HIS A 275 3.92 29.39 -14.96
N ALA A 276 3.38 28.90 -16.07
CA ALA A 276 3.53 29.55 -17.37
C ALA A 276 2.89 30.94 -17.29
N ARG A 277 3.70 31.99 -17.06
CA ARG A 277 3.28 33.37 -17.28
C ARG A 277 3.07 33.55 -18.78
N SER A 278 1.80 33.58 -19.20
CA SER A 278 1.41 34.07 -20.52
C SER A 278 1.70 35.56 -20.60
N ALA A 279 2.79 35.93 -21.26
CA ALA A 279 3.06 37.32 -21.63
C ALA A 279 2.14 37.69 -22.80
N ASN A 280 1.13 38.52 -22.52
CA ASN A 280 0.31 39.16 -23.55
C ASN A 280 1.15 40.30 -24.15
N ALA A 281 1.67 40.10 -25.36
CA ALA A 281 2.30 41.16 -26.13
C ALA A 281 1.20 41.94 -26.87
N HIS A 282 0.97 43.17 -26.42
CA HIS A 282 0.25 44.20 -27.17
C HIS A 282 1.27 44.91 -28.07
N LEU A 283 0.99 44.99 -29.37
CA LEU A 283 1.70 45.76 -30.38
C LEU A 283 0.69 46.17 -31.46
N PRO A 284 0.97 47.27 -32.17
CA PRO A 284 0.81 48.67 -31.78
C PRO A 284 -0.56 49.25 -32.18
#